data_AF-A0A849R6J2-F1
#
_entry.id   AF-A0A849R6J2-F1
#
_cell.length_a   1.000
_cell.length_b   1.000
_cell.length_c   1.000
_cell.angle_alpha   90.00
_cell.angle_beta   90.00
_cell.angle_gamma   90.00
#
_symmetry.space_group_name_H-M   'P 1'
#
loop_
_entity.id
_entity.type
_entity.pdbx_description
1 polymer ?
#
loop_
_entity_poly.entity_id
_entity_poly.type
_entity_poly.pdbx_seq_one_letter_code
_entity_poly.pdbx_strand_id
1 'polypeptide(L)' 'GYKGRIGVYELLELRPDTLDALSRNDSAEFTKAALKTPGFIRFSTCAAEYAEQGITTVDEVLRITGAIE' A
#
# COMPACT_ATOMS: atom_id res chain seq x y z
N GLY A 1 25.41 -1.73 6.48
CA GLY A 1 25.02 -1.31 5.11
C GLY A 1 24.07 -2.33 4.52
N TYR A 2 23.36 -1.98 3.44
CA TYR A 2 22.37 -2.85 2.78
C TYR A 2 23.01 -3.72 1.68
N LYS A 3 22.49 -4.93 1.46
CA LYS A 3 22.90 -5.80 0.36
C LYS A 3 21.67 -6.43 -0.31
N GLY A 4 21.51 -6.18 -1.61
CA GLY A 4 20.36 -6.64 -2.37
C GLY A 4 19.18 -5.66 -2.30
N ARG A 5 18.06 -6.06 -2.90
CA ARG A 5 16.79 -5.32 -2.91
C ARG A 5 15.65 -6.32 -2.81
N ILE A 6 14.56 -5.90 -2.17
CA ILE A 6 13.30 -6.62 -2.13
C ILE A 6 12.19 -5.76 -2.74
N GLY A 7 11.18 -6.39 -3.32
CA GLY A 7 9.98 -5.71 -3.78
C GLY A 7 8.96 -5.62 -2.66
N VAL A 8 8.34 -4.46 -2.48
CA VAL A 8 7.14 -4.25 -1.67
C VAL A 8 6.02 -3.91 -2.64
N TYR A 9 4.85 -4.52 -2.47
CA TYR A 9 3.76 -4.39 -3.43
C TYR A 9 2.47 -4.02 -2.72
N GLU A 10 1.69 -3.19 -3.39
CA GLU A 10 0.29 -2.93 -3.08
C GLU A 10 -0.51 -3.44 -4.28
N LEU A 11 -1.39 -4.41 -4.04
CA LEU A 11 -2.23 -5.00 -5.07
C LEU A 11 -3.69 -4.70 -4.76
N LEU A 12 -4.26 -3.79 -5.54
CA LEU A 12 -5.70 -3.52 -5.52
C LEU A 12 -6.37 -4.22 -6.69
N GLU A 13 -7.15 -5.26 -6.40
CA GLU A 13 -8.05 -5.85 -7.39
C GLU A 13 -9.23 -4.89 -7.62
N LEU A 14 -9.48 -4.54 -8.89
CA LEU A 14 -10.64 -3.74 -9.26
C LEU A 14 -11.89 -4.62 -9.24
N ARG A 15 -12.90 -4.15 -8.51
CA ARG A 15 -14.16 -4.85 -8.23
C ARG A 15 -15.32 -3.92 -8.57
N PRO A 16 -16.56 -4.42 -8.65
CA PRO A 16 -17.69 -3.61 -9.08
C PRO A 16 -17.87 -2.29 -8.29
N ASP A 17 -17.59 -2.29 -6.99
CA ASP A 17 -17.66 -1.12 -6.12
C ASP A 17 -16.57 -0.08 -6.40
N THR A 18 -15.31 -0.51 -6.57
CA THR A 18 -14.22 0.41 -6.94
C THR A 18 -14.40 0.96 -8.34
N LEU A 19 -14.86 0.15 -9.29
CA LEU A 19 -15.14 0.59 -10.67
C LEU A 19 -16.31 1.57 -10.73
N ASP A 20 -17.36 1.33 -9.95
CA ASP A 20 -18.53 2.21 -9.86
C ASP A 20 -18.15 3.59 -9.29
N ALA A 21 -17.40 3.64 -8.19
CA ALA A 21 -16.88 4.89 -7.64
C ALA A 21 -15.97 5.64 -8.63
N LEU A 22 -15.09 4.91 -9.34
CA LEU A 22 -14.21 5.47 -10.35
C LEU A 22 -15.01 6.09 -11.51
N SER A 23 -16.07 5.41 -11.97
CA SER A 23 -16.92 5.90 -13.06
C SER A 23 -17.63 7.23 -12.72
N ARG A 24 -17.92 7.45 -11.44
CA ARG A 24 -18.48 8.71 -10.92
C ARG A 24 -17.44 9.77 -10.60
N ASN A 25 -16.16 9.47 -10.77
CA ASN A 25 -15.05 10.31 -10.36
C ASN A 25 -15.08 10.63 -8.84
N ASP A 26 -15.60 9.70 -8.04
CA ASP A 26 -15.71 9.83 -6.58
C ASP A 26 -14.50 9.20 -5.90
N SER A 27 -13.45 10.00 -5.72
CA SER A 27 -12.20 9.54 -5.09
C SER A 27 -12.38 9.08 -3.64
N ALA A 28 -13.28 9.73 -2.88
CA ALA A 28 -13.49 9.39 -1.48
C ALA A 28 -14.17 8.02 -1.34
N GLU A 29 -15.19 7.75 -2.16
CA GLU A 29 -15.83 6.44 -2.17
C GLU A 29 -14.93 5.37 -2.77
N PHE A 30 -14.12 5.70 -3.79
CA PHE A 30 -13.12 4.80 -4.33
C PHE A 30 -12.14 4.33 -3.25
N THR A 31 -11.61 5.25 -2.44
CA THR A 31 -10.69 4.90 -1.34
C THR A 31 -11.37 3.99 -0.32
N LYS A 32 -12.63 4.26 0.05
CA LYS A 32 -13.37 3.39 0.98
C LYS A 32 -13.63 2.00 0.42
N ALA A 33 -14.00 1.91 -0.86
CA ALA A 33 -14.22 0.64 -1.55
C ALA A 33 -12.90 -0.14 -1.64
N ALA A 34 -11.79 0.51 -2.01
CA ALA A 34 -10.47 -0.10 -2.08
C ALA A 34 -10.03 -0.68 -0.73
N LEU A 35 -10.24 0.06 0.37
CA LEU A 35 -9.92 -0.43 1.73
C LEU A 35 -10.78 -1.63 2.18
N LYS A 36 -11.93 -1.85 1.54
CA LYS A 36 -12.80 -3.01 1.80
C LYS A 36 -12.49 -4.19 0.86
N THR A 37 -11.64 -4.01 -0.14
CA THR A 37 -11.24 -5.10 -1.05
C THR A 37 -10.51 -6.19 -0.24
N PRO A 38 -11.01 -7.45 -0.26
CA PRO A 38 -10.36 -8.55 0.44
C PRO A 38 -8.92 -8.74 -0.02
N GLY A 39 -8.00 -8.88 0.93
CA GLY A 39 -6.58 -9.05 0.64
C GLY A 39 -5.85 -7.78 0.19
N PHE A 40 -6.53 -6.63 0.06
CA PHE A 40 -5.86 -5.36 -0.14
C PHE A 40 -5.12 -4.96 1.13
N ILE A 41 -3.82 -4.75 1.00
CA ILE A 41 -2.95 -4.23 2.05
C ILE A 41 -2.19 -3.06 1.45
N ARG A 42 -2.20 -1.94 2.18
CA ARG A 42 -1.52 -0.72 1.74
C ARG A 42 -0.02 -0.94 1.68
N PHE A 43 0.63 -0.28 0.73
CA PHE A 43 2.08 -0.33 0.55
C PHE A 43 2.84 -0.05 1.85
N SER A 44 2.42 0.99 2.60
CA SER A 44 3.04 1.38 3.87
C SER A 44 2.92 0.29 4.94
N THR A 45 1.82 -0.45 4.95
CA THR A 45 1.59 -1.55 5.89
C THR A 45 2.49 -2.73 5.53
N CYS A 46 2.52 -3.15 4.25
CA CYS A 46 3.44 -4.19 3.78
C CYS A 46 4.92 -3.85 4.08
N ALA A 47 5.31 -2.60 3.85
CA ALA A 47 6.67 -2.13 4.12
C ALA A 47 7.01 -2.18 5.62
N ALA A 48 6.09 -1.74 6.49
CA ALA A 48 6.25 -1.80 7.94
C ALA A 48 6.41 -3.24 8.44
N GLU A 49 5.61 -4.19 7.93
CA GLU A 49 5.73 -5.61 8.28
C GLU A 49 7.12 -6.18 7.96
N TYR A 50 7.72 -5.80 6.83
CA TYR A 50 9.10 -6.22 6.51
C TYR A 50 10.16 -5.59 7.42
N ALA A 51 9.92 -4.39 7.93
CA ALA A 51 10.79 -3.80 8.95
C ALA A 51 10.66 -4.52 10.29
N GLU A 52 9.43 -4.87 10.70
CA GLU A 52 9.18 -5.68 11.91
C GLU A 52 9.83 -7.06 11.83
N GLN A 53 9.84 -7.68 10.64
CA GLN A 53 10.52 -8.95 10.38
C GLN A 53 12.05 -8.83 10.25
N GLY A 54 12.61 -7.61 10.30
CA GLY A 54 14.05 -7.36 10.18
C GLY A 54 14.62 -7.52 8.77
N ILE A 55 13.77 -7.56 7.73
CA ILE A 55 14.20 -7.69 6.32
C ILE A 55 14.68 -6.34 5.78
N THR A 56 14.05 -5.25 6.21
CA THR A 56 14.46 -3.87 5.91
C THR A 56 14.49 -3.03 7.19
N THR A 57 14.81 -1.75 7.11
CA THR A 57 14.83 -0.82 8.24
C THR A 57 13.64 0.12 8.22
N VAL A 58 13.25 0.64 9.38
CA VAL A 58 12.24 1.69 9.51
C VAL A 58 12.61 2.93 8.69
N ASP A 59 13.90 3.28 8.66
CA ASP A 59 14.43 4.38 7.84
C ASP A 59 14.14 4.18 6.34
N GLU A 60 14.41 3.00 5.80
CA GLU A 60 14.08 2.68 4.42
C GLU A 60 12.56 2.70 4.16
N VAL A 61 11.75 2.23 5.11
CA VAL A 61 10.27 2.27 5.01
C VAL A 61 9.77 3.71 4.95
N LEU A 62 10.25 4.59 5.83
CA LEU A 62 9.86 6.00 5.83
C LEU A 62 10.28 6.70 4.54
N ARG A 63 11.48 6.39 4.04
CA ARG A 63 12.01 6.92 2.77
C ARG A 63 11.15 6.56 1.56
N ILE A 64 10.68 5.31 1.46
CA ILE A 64 9.91 4.84 0.28
C ILE A 64 8.41 5.11 0.36
N THR A 65 7.86 5.31 1.56
CA THR A 65 6.42 5.57 1.75
C THR A 65 6.05 7.05 1.65
N GLY A 66 7.03 7.96 1.62
CA GLY A 66 6.79 9.39 1.61
C GLY A 66 6.22 9.93 2.94
N ALA A 67 6.37 9.17 4.04
CA ALA A 67 5.91 9.56 5.38
C ALA A 67 6.79 10.64 6.04
N ILE A 68 7.85 11.08 5.36
CA ILE A 68 8.70 12.20 5.77
C ILE A 68 8.34 13.41 4.89
N GLU A 69 7.55 14.33 5.43
CA GLU A 69 7.46 15.74 5.01
C GLU A 69 7.85 16.64 6.19
#